data_AF-A0A415VDL0-F1
#
_entry.id   AF-A0A415VDL0-F1
#
_cell.length_a   1.000
_cell.length_b   1.000
_cell.length_c   1.000
_cell.angle_alpha   90.00
_cell.angle_beta   90.00
_cell.angle_gamma   90.00
#
_symmetry.space_group_name_H-M   'P 1'
#
loop_
_entity.id
_entity.type
_entity.pdbx_description
1 polymer ?
#
loop_
_entity_poly.entity_id
_entity_poly.type
_entity_poly.pdbx_seq_one_letter_code
_entity_poly.pdbx_strand_id
1 'polypeptide(L)'
;MELKIKTCHSLPCRTEVFTINGKSAEQNDFGDTYDHHHEDAEPYACADMHFDPKPPTKEVLDEYNLTEKEYYNICNELECKLCVGSCGWCI
;
A
#
# COMPACT_ATOMS: atom_id res chain seq x y z
N MET A 1 6.43 -13.90 11.08
CA MET A 1 6.56 -13.41 9.70
C MET A 1 7.84 -12.57 9.54
N GLU A 2 8.55 -12.72 8.41
CA GLU A 2 9.56 -11.75 7.95
C GLU A 2 8.89 -10.75 7.00
N LEU A 3 8.92 -9.46 7.33
CA LEU A 3 8.30 -8.39 6.55
C LEU A 3 9.33 -7.29 6.24
N LYS A 4 9.43 -6.91 4.98
CA LYS A 4 10.20 -5.73 4.55
C LYS A 4 9.33 -4.87 3.65
N ILE A 5 9.21 -3.59 4.00
CA ILE A 5 8.50 -2.58 3.23
C ILE A 5 9.43 -1.37 3.11
N LYS A 6 9.69 -0.95 1.88
CA LYS A 6 10.38 0.29 1.52
C LYS A 6 9.52 0.99 0.47
N THR A 7 9.23 2.27 0.68
CA THR A 7 8.48 3.08 -0.30
C THR A 7 9.39 3.64 -1.37
N CYS A 8 8.81 3.90 -2.53
CA CYS A 8 9.48 4.56 -3.64
C CYS A 8 9.74 6.03 -3.29
N HIS A 9 10.97 6.50 -3.47
CA HIS A 9 11.34 7.87 -3.12
C HIS A 9 10.56 8.92 -3.92
N SER A 10 10.36 8.70 -5.22
CA SER A 10 9.65 9.65 -6.09
C SER A 10 8.12 9.54 -5.98
N LEU A 11 7.61 8.36 -5.65
CA LEU A 11 6.18 8.06 -5.51
C LEU A 11 5.95 7.32 -4.18
N PRO A 12 5.99 8.03 -3.04
CA PRO A 12 5.97 7.42 -1.71
C PRO A 12 4.64 6.73 -1.36
N CYS A 13 3.60 6.96 -2.16
CA CYS A 13 2.35 6.19 -2.16
C CYS A 13 2.50 4.80 -2.83
N ARG A 14 3.70 4.41 -3.27
CA ARG A 14 4.01 3.09 -3.82
C ARG A 14 5.16 2.40 -3.07
N THR A 15 5.12 1.09 -2.99
CA THR A 15 6.24 0.28 -2.52
C THR A 15 7.31 0.15 -3.62
N GLU A 16 8.58 0.26 -3.22
CA GLU A 16 9.76 -0.08 -4.04
C GLU A 16 10.27 -1.48 -3.70
N VAL A 17 10.24 -1.83 -2.40
CA VAL A 17 10.54 -3.18 -1.92
C VAL A 17 9.41 -3.59 -1.00
N PHE A 18 8.74 -4.67 -1.35
CA PHE A 18 7.76 -5.29 -0.47
C PHE A 18 7.94 -6.80 -0.53
N THR A 19 8.37 -7.38 0.60
CA THR A 19 8.58 -8.82 0.71
C THR A 19 7.98 -9.37 1.98
N ILE A 20 7.29 -10.51 1.85
CA ILE A 20 6.66 -11.25 2.94
C ILE A 20 7.21 -12.68 2.92
N ASN A 21 7.83 -13.11 4.02
CA ASN A 21 8.43 -14.43 4.16
C ASN A 21 9.36 -14.80 2.97
N GLY A 22 10.11 -13.81 2.46
CA GLY A 22 11.04 -13.96 1.34
C GLY A 22 10.41 -13.94 -0.06
N LYS A 23 9.08 -13.82 -0.18
CA LYS A 23 8.38 -13.67 -1.46
C LYS A 23 8.14 -12.18 -1.75
N SER A 24 8.27 -11.79 -3.02
CA SER A 24 7.86 -10.45 -3.47
C SER A 24 6.35 -10.35 -3.36
N ALA A 25 5.85 -9.22 -2.85
CA ALA A 25 4.44 -8.94 -2.70
C ALA A 25 4.09 -7.59 -3.34
N GLU A 26 2.86 -7.44 -3.80
CA GLU A 26 2.36 -6.20 -4.35
C GLU A 26 1.42 -5.54 -3.34
N GLN A 27 1.48 -4.21 -3.17
CA GLN A 27 0.59 -3.51 -2.24
C GLN A 27 -0.90 -3.72 -2.60
N ASN A 28 -1.17 -3.87 -3.90
CA ASN A 28 -2.49 -4.12 -4.46
C ASN A 28 -3.10 -5.46 -4.03
N ASP A 29 -2.31 -6.40 -3.49
CA ASP A 29 -2.82 -7.64 -2.91
C ASP A 29 -3.52 -7.39 -1.57
N PHE A 30 -3.20 -6.26 -0.90
CA PHE A 30 -3.65 -5.92 0.46
C PHE A 30 -4.66 -4.77 0.50
N GLY A 31 -4.72 -3.96 -0.54
CA GLY A 31 -5.57 -2.78 -0.61
C GLY A 31 -5.27 -1.94 -1.84
N ASP A 32 -6.04 -0.88 -2.06
CA ASP A 32 -5.88 0.00 -3.22
C ASP A 32 -5.35 1.36 -2.79
N THR A 33 -4.46 1.96 -3.59
CA THR A 33 -3.97 3.32 -3.37
C THR A 33 -4.45 4.23 -4.49
N TYR A 34 -5.33 5.17 -4.15
CA TYR A 34 -5.96 6.06 -5.13
C TYR A 34 -6.30 7.42 -4.52
N ASP A 35 -6.60 8.39 -5.40
CA ASP A 35 -7.04 9.73 -5.02
C ASP A 35 -8.56 9.71 -4.81
N HIS A 36 -8.98 9.88 -3.56
CA HIS A 36 -10.38 9.87 -3.16
C HIS A 36 -11.13 11.13 -3.65
N HIS A 37 -10.40 12.18 -4.05
CA HIS A 37 -10.97 13.45 -4.49
C HIS A 37 -10.31 13.96 -5.77
N HIS A 38 -10.04 13.03 -6.71
CA HIS A 38 -9.38 13.32 -7.99
C HIS A 38 -10.08 14.41 -8.82
N GLU A 39 -11.38 14.65 -8.61
CA GLU A 39 -12.17 15.69 -9.25
C GLU A 39 -11.75 17.11 -8.84
N ASP A 40 -11.20 17.25 -7.63
CA ASP A 40 -10.69 18.49 -7.07
C ASP A 40 -9.20 18.68 -7.32
N ALA A 41 -8.52 17.64 -7.84
CA ALA A 41 -7.11 17.69 -8.12
C ALA A 41 -6.81 18.66 -9.28
N GLU A 42 -5.75 19.46 -9.11
CA GLU A 42 -5.18 20.19 -10.24
C GLU A 42 -4.73 19.21 -11.35
N PRO A 43 -4.64 19.65 -12.61
CA PRO A 43 -4.17 18.78 -13.69
C PRO A 43 -2.83 18.12 -13.34
N TYR A 44 -2.79 16.79 -13.39
CA TYR A 44 -1.63 15.95 -13.05
C TYR A 44 -1.21 15.93 -11.58
N ALA A 45 -2.03 16.47 -10.68
CA ALA A 45 -1.85 16.38 -9.24
C ALA A 45 -2.75 15.31 -8.63
N CYS A 46 -2.62 15.13 -7.32
CA CYS A 46 -3.52 14.35 -6.49
C CYS A 46 -3.99 15.23 -5.33
N ALA A 47 -5.29 15.22 -5.05
CA ALA A 47 -5.91 16.04 -4.01
C ALA A 47 -5.98 15.31 -2.66
N ASP A 48 -6.46 14.07 -2.65
CA ASP A 48 -6.70 13.29 -1.44
C ASP A 48 -6.32 11.83 -1.66
N MET A 49 -5.03 11.59 -1.89
CA MET A 49 -4.53 10.22 -1.99
C MET A 49 -4.71 9.50 -0.65
N HIS A 50 -5.09 8.21 -0.70
CA HIS A 50 -5.13 7.30 0.45
C HIS A 50 -4.79 5.87 0.06
N PHE A 51 -4.46 5.04 1.05
CA PHE A 51 -4.42 3.59 0.91
C PHE A 51 -5.59 2.98 1.68
N ASP A 52 -6.45 2.27 0.97
CA ASP A 52 -7.62 1.60 1.52
C ASP A 52 -7.37 0.09 1.59
N PRO A 53 -7.28 -0.50 2.79
CA PRO A 53 -7.11 -1.94 2.93
C PRO A 53 -8.37 -2.70 2.52
N LYS A 54 -8.18 -3.83 1.83
CA LYS A 54 -9.28 -4.74 1.46
C LYS A 54 -9.28 -6.01 2.31
N PRO A 55 -10.42 -6.71 2.46
CA PRO A 55 -10.48 -7.98 3.19
C PRO A 55 -9.54 -9.04 2.60
N PRO A 56 -8.93 -9.91 3.43
CA PRO A 56 -8.07 -10.97 2.94
C PRO A 56 -8.83 -11.96 2.06
N THR A 57 -8.17 -12.42 1.00
CA THR A 57 -8.63 -13.59 0.23
C THR A 57 -7.81 -14.80 0.64
N LYS A 58 -8.41 -16.00 0.51
CA LYS A 58 -7.69 -17.24 0.79
C LYS A 58 -6.43 -17.40 -0.08
N GLU A 59 -6.51 -16.95 -1.33
CA GLU A 59 -5.39 -16.98 -2.28
C GLU A 59 -4.19 -16.19 -1.76
N VAL A 60 -4.40 -14.96 -1.30
CA VAL A 60 -3.32 -14.10 -0.76
C VAL A 60 -2.77 -14.67 0.55
N LEU A 61 -3.63 -15.19 1.42
CA LEU A 61 -3.19 -15.81 2.68
C LEU A 61 -2.31 -17.05 2.42
N ASP A 62 -2.73 -17.92 1.49
CA ASP A 62 -2.00 -19.12 1.14
C ASP A 62 -0.70 -18.78 0.38
N GLU A 63 -0.74 -17.79 -0.52
CA GLU A 63 0.43 -17.35 -1.30
C GLU A 63 1.57 -16.87 -0.41
N TYR A 64 1.27 -16.05 0.59
CA TYR A 64 2.28 -15.48 1.48
C TYR A 64 2.46 -16.25 2.80
N ASN A 65 1.71 -17.34 3.00
CA ASN A 65 1.66 -18.14 4.22
C ASN A 65 1.39 -17.26 5.46
N LEU A 66 0.23 -16.59 5.43
CA LEU A 66 -0.21 -15.63 6.43
C LEU A 66 -1.45 -16.13 7.17
N THR A 67 -1.54 -15.74 8.44
CA THR A 67 -2.82 -15.70 9.15
C THR A 67 -3.59 -14.42 8.84
N GLU A 68 -4.91 -14.41 9.03
CA GLU A 68 -5.72 -13.18 8.88
C GLU A 68 -5.19 -12.04 9.76
N LYS A 69 -4.76 -12.35 11.00
CA LYS A 69 -4.17 -11.37 11.90
C LYS A 69 -2.89 -10.75 11.33
N GLU A 70 -2.01 -11.56 10.74
CA GLU A 70 -0.79 -11.06 10.11
C GLU A 70 -1.11 -10.22 8.88
N TYR A 71 -2.08 -10.63 8.07
CA TYR A 71 -2.57 -9.85 6.93
C TYR A 71 -3.02 -8.45 7.36
N TYR A 72 -3.88 -8.35 8.38
CA TYR A 72 -4.34 -7.04 8.86
C TYR A 72 -3.23 -6.19 9.48
N ASN A 73 -2.24 -6.82 10.12
CA ASN A 73 -1.05 -6.10 10.58
C ASN A 73 -0.25 -5.52 9.41
N ILE A 74 -0.14 -6.25 8.30
CA ILE A 74 0.52 -5.75 7.07
C ILE A 74 -0.27 -4.60 6.47
N CYS A 75 -1.60 -4.67 6.42
CA CYS A 75 -2.45 -3.55 5.99
C CYS A 75 -2.18 -2.29 6.81
N ASN A 76 -2.14 -2.39 8.14
CA ASN A 76 -1.84 -1.25 9.01
C ASN A 76 -0.43 -0.69 8.78
N GLU A 77 0.56 -1.56 8.56
CA GLU A 77 1.92 -1.14 8.22
C GLU A 77 1.99 -0.44 6.85
N LEU A 78 1.24 -0.90 5.85
CA LEU A 78 1.14 -0.25 4.55
C LEU A 78 0.49 1.13 4.68
N GLU A 79 -0.63 1.24 5.40
CA GLU A 79 -1.31 2.51 5.65
C GLU A 79 -0.39 3.53 6.34
N CYS A 80 0.42 3.08 7.31
CA CYS A 80 1.37 3.94 8.01
C CYS A 80 2.60 4.31 7.17
N LYS A 81 3.05 3.42 6.27
CA LYS A 81 4.31 3.59 5.53
C LYS A 81 4.16 4.23 4.17
N LEU A 82 3.05 4.00 3.48
CA LEU A 82 2.76 4.72 2.25
C LEU A 82 2.62 6.19 2.64
N CYS A 83 3.67 6.99 2.41
CA CYS A 83 3.71 8.38 2.83
C CYS A 83 2.89 9.21 1.85
N VAL A 84 1.58 9.03 1.92
CA VAL A 84 0.64 9.73 1.08
C VAL A 84 0.65 11.22 1.44
N GLY A 85 0.49 12.11 0.46
CA GLY A 85 0.66 13.55 0.66
C GLY A 85 2.11 14.05 0.63
N SER A 86 3.11 13.15 0.50
CA SER A 86 4.52 13.51 0.70
C SER A 86 5.34 13.73 -0.58
N CYS A 87 4.72 13.70 -1.77
CA CYS A 87 5.39 14.00 -3.04
C CYS A 87 4.85 15.26 -3.70
N GLY A 88 5.60 15.82 -4.66
CA GLY A 88 5.23 17.06 -5.34
C GLY A 88 4.01 16.97 -6.27
N TRP A 89 3.36 15.81 -6.37
CA TRP A 89 2.06 15.67 -7.03
C TRP A 89 0.90 15.71 -6.05
N CYS A 90 1.11 15.44 -4.76
CA CYS A 90 0.07 15.64 -3.76
C CYS A 90 0.08 17.13 -3.36
N ILE A 91 -1.02 17.85 -3.64
CA ILE A 91 -1.11 19.31 -3.47
C ILE A 91 -2.20 19.66 -2.45
#